data_AF-A0A7C5N174-F1
#
_entry.id   AF-A0A7C5N174-F1
#
_cell.length_a   1.000
_cell.length_b   1.000
_cell.length_c   1.000
_cell.angle_alpha   90.00
_cell.angle_beta   90.00
_cell.angle_gamma   90.00
#
_symmetry.space_group_name_H-M   'P 1'
#
loop_
_entity.id
_entity.type
_entity.pdbx_description
1 polymer ?
#
loop_
_entity_poly.entity_id
_entity_poly.type
_entity_poly.pdbx_seq_one_letter_code
_entity_poly.pdbx_strand_id
1 'polypeptide(L)' 'MKKTNFQMVFSTILLVSVLFPFLLNAQKKEGWVVDDPHGSFKTVEFETNEGTWMNLDVSPDGKEIAFDLLGDIYLMPIS' A
#
# COMPACT_ATOMS: atom_id res chain seq x y z
N MET A 1 -58.28 9.57 1.10
CA MET A 1 -57.25 9.56 0.02
C MET A 1 -55.88 10.14 0.45
N LYS A 2 -55.41 9.94 1.68
CA LYS A 2 -54.11 10.53 2.14
C LYS A 2 -53.15 9.57 2.85
N LYS A 3 -53.64 8.54 3.57
CA LYS A 3 -52.79 7.60 4.32
C LYS A 3 -51.98 6.64 3.43
N THR A 4 -52.59 6.08 2.38
CA THR A 4 -51.95 5.08 1.52
C THR A 4 -50.79 5.67 0.71
N ASN A 5 -50.94 6.90 0.21
CA ASN A 5 -49.89 7.59 -0.55
C ASN A 5 -48.71 8.01 0.37
N PHE A 6 -48.99 8.42 1.61
CA PHE A 6 -47.94 8.77 2.57
C PHE A 6 -47.12 7.55 3.01
N GLN A 7 -47.78 6.43 3.30
CA GLN A 7 -47.12 5.17 3.64
C GLN A 7 -46.29 4.62 2.46
N MET A 8 -46.79 4.75 1.24
CA MET A 8 -46.07 4.36 0.02
C MET A 8 -44.80 5.22 -0.17
N VAL A 9 -44.89 6.54 -0.04
CA VAL A 9 -43.72 7.44 -0.14
C VAL A 9 -42.69 7.13 0.95
N PHE A 10 -43.12 6.92 2.19
CA PHE A 10 -42.24 6.56 3.30
C PHE A 10 -41.54 5.21 3.06
N SER A 11 -42.28 4.20 2.59
CA SER A 11 -41.71 2.90 2.22
C SER A 11 -40.73 2.98 1.05
N THR A 12 -40.96 3.88 0.10
CA THR A 12 -40.07 4.04 -1.06
C THR A 12 -38.77 4.75 -0.66
N ILE A 13 -38.85 5.78 0.19
CA ILE A 13 -37.66 6.47 0.73
C ILE A 13 -36.84 5.52 1.60
N LEU A 14 -37.50 4.71 2.43
CA LEU A 14 -36.83 3.70 3.24
C LEU A 14 -36.10 2.68 2.37
N LEU A 15 -36.75 2.19 1.30
CA LEU A 15 -36.14 1.26 0.35
C LEU A 15 -34.93 1.87 -0.36
N VAL A 16 -35.01 3.13 -0.78
CA VAL A 16 -33.89 3.84 -1.41
C VAL A 16 -32.74 4.04 -0.42
N SER A 17 -33.02 4.40 0.85
CA SER A 17 -31.98 4.57 1.88
C SER A 17 -31.23 3.28 2.20
N VAL A 18 -31.93 2.14 2.14
CA VAL A 18 -31.34 0.82 2.38
C VAL A 18 -30.47 0.36 1.20
N LEU A 19 -30.83 0.73 -0.03
CA LEU A 19 -30.10 0.36 -1.24
C LEU A 19 -28.96 1.34 -1.60
N PHE A 20 -28.98 2.57 -1.09
CA PHE A 20 -27.98 3.60 -1.35
C PHE A 20 -26.52 3.20 -1.01
N PRO A 21 -26.21 2.56 0.14
CA PRO A 21 -24.83 2.18 0.46
C PRO A 21 -24.27 1.07 -0.44
N PHE A 22 -25.14 0.26 -1.07
CA PHE A 22 -24.72 -0.76 -2.05
C PHE A 22 -24.28 -0.12 -3.38
N LEU A 23 -24.94 0.97 -3.80
CA LEU A 23 -24.56 1.71 -5.00
C LEU A 23 -23.22 2.42 -4.83
N LEU A 24 -22.92 2.92 -3.62
CA LEU A 24 -21.64 3.56 -3.29
C LEU A 24 -20.47 2.57 -3.27
N ASN A 25 -20.68 1.32 -2.84
CA ASN A 25 -19.61 0.31 -2.76
C ASN A 25 -19.20 -0.24 -4.14
N ALA A 26 -20.07 -0.19 -5.15
CA ALA A 26 -19.80 -0.76 -6.47
C ALA A 26 -18.65 -0.07 -7.24
N GLN A 27 -18.26 1.15 -6.85
CA GLN A 27 -17.22 1.93 -7.51
C GLN A 27 -15.85 1.86 -6.81
N LYS A 28 -15.72 1.08 -5.72
CA LYS A 28 -14.43 0.94 -5.03
C LYS A 28 -13.49 0.03 -5.85
N LYS A 29 -12.81 0.63 -6.82
CA LYS A 29 -11.71 -0.01 -7.55
C LYS A 29 -10.46 0.13 -6.69
N GLU A 30 -9.95 -1.00 -6.18
CA GLU A 30 -8.66 -1.00 -5.51
C GLU A 30 -7.58 -0.54 -6.50
N GLY A 31 -6.74 0.41 -6.06
CA GLY A 31 -5.62 0.88 -6.85
C GLY A 31 -4.58 -0.22 -6.97
N TRP A 32 -3.94 -0.35 -8.12
CA TRP A 32 -2.82 -1.28 -8.25
C TRP A 32 -1.65 -0.78 -7.42
N VAL A 33 -1.33 -1.52 -6.36
CA VAL A 33 -0.20 -1.28 -5.45
C VAL A 33 0.89 -2.28 -5.83
N VAL A 34 2.03 -1.79 -6.32
CA VAL A 34 3.12 -2.62 -6.88
C VAL A 34 3.86 -3.38 -5.77
N ASP A 35 3.93 -2.78 -4.59
CA ASP A 35 4.64 -3.20 -3.40
C ASP A 35 3.79 -4.05 -2.44
N ASP A 36 2.55 -4.38 -2.80
CA ASP A 36 1.71 -5.24 -1.97
C ASP A 36 2.30 -6.67 -1.95
N PRO A 37 2.68 -7.19 -0.77
CA PRO A 37 3.34 -8.48 -0.68
C PRO A 37 2.35 -9.61 -1.03
N HIS A 38 2.53 -10.20 -2.21
CA HIS A 38 1.71 -11.32 -2.66
C HIS A 38 2.35 -12.66 -2.28
N GLY A 39 1.75 -13.38 -1.34
CA GLY A 39 2.11 -14.77 -0.99
C GLY A 39 2.81 -14.96 0.35
N SER A 40 3.30 -16.17 0.60
CA SER A 40 4.02 -16.52 1.84
C SER A 40 5.51 -16.23 1.71
N PHE A 41 6.06 -15.44 2.64
CA PHE A 41 7.48 -15.10 2.68
C PHE A 41 8.19 -15.86 3.80
N LYS A 42 9.51 -16.04 3.64
CA LYS A 42 10.39 -16.50 4.71
C LYS A 42 11.40 -15.41 5.00
N THR A 43 11.48 -14.99 6.25
CA THR A 43 12.53 -14.10 6.71
C THR A 43 13.85 -14.87 6.72
N VAL A 44 14.88 -14.30 6.09
CA VAL A 44 16.25 -14.79 6.13
C VAL A 44 17.11 -13.71 6.77
N GLU A 45 17.59 -13.98 7.97
CA GLU A 45 18.59 -13.14 8.63
C GLU A 45 19.97 -13.64 8.23
N PHE A 46 20.86 -12.72 7.87
CA PHE A 46 22.25 -13.02 7.59
C PHE A 46 23.12 -11.84 7.99
N GLU A 47 24.36 -12.14 8.34
CA GLU A 47 25.42 -11.15 8.55
C GLU A 47 26.50 -11.41 7.52
N THR A 48 27.04 -10.35 6.94
CA THR A 48 28.18 -10.42 6.03
C THR A 48 29.09 -9.24 6.24
N ASN A 49 30.36 -9.44 5.93
CA ASN A 49 31.41 -8.42 5.92
C ASN A 49 32.04 -8.24 4.53
N GLU A 50 31.63 -9.05 3.54
CA GLU A 50 32.16 -9.01 2.18
C GLU A 50 31.04 -9.15 1.14
N GLY A 51 31.32 -8.64 -0.04
CA GLY A 51 30.47 -8.76 -1.22
C GLY A 51 31.34 -8.75 -2.49
N THR A 52 30.79 -9.28 -3.58
CA THR A 52 31.54 -9.52 -4.82
C THR A 52 31.06 -8.56 -5.89
N TRP A 53 31.98 -7.83 -6.55
CA TRP A 53 31.69 -6.87 -7.64
C TRP A 53 30.69 -5.75 -7.29
N MET A 54 30.81 -5.19 -6.09
CA MET A 54 29.94 -4.08 -5.67
C MET A 54 30.39 -2.74 -6.27
N ASN A 55 29.45 -1.85 -6.56
CA ASN A 55 29.71 -0.43 -6.77
C ASN A 55 29.71 0.32 -5.43
N LEU A 56 30.57 1.32 -5.32
CA LEU A 56 30.74 2.13 -4.11
C LEU A 56 31.05 3.58 -4.48
N ASP A 57 30.46 4.51 -3.74
CA ASP A 57 30.78 5.93 -3.80
C ASP A 57 30.82 6.55 -2.39
N VAL A 58 31.50 7.70 -2.26
CA VAL A 58 31.69 8.43 -1.01
C VAL A 58 31.04 9.80 -1.11
N SER A 59 30.26 10.15 -0.09
CA SER A 59 29.68 11.49 0.06
C SER A 59 30.73 12.61 -0.04
N PRO A 60 30.42 13.79 -0.60
CA PRO A 60 31.38 14.89 -0.72
C PRO A 60 31.96 15.40 0.61
N ASP A 61 31.23 15.23 1.72
CA ASP A 61 31.69 15.59 3.06
C ASP A 61 32.44 14.45 3.77
N GLY A 62 32.54 13.29 3.13
CA GLY A 62 33.28 12.12 3.61
C GLY A 62 32.66 11.44 4.82
N LYS A 63 31.37 11.64 5.10
CA LYS A 63 30.72 11.05 6.27
C LYS A 63 30.01 9.73 5.99
N GLU A 64 29.59 9.53 4.74
CA GLU A 64 28.77 8.38 4.32
C GLU A 64 29.36 7.70 3.08
N ILE A 65 29.16 6.38 3.02
CA ILE A 65 29.31 5.56 1.82
C ILE A 65 27.94 5.16 1.27
N ALA A 66 27.83 5.11 -0.05
CA ALA A 66 26.73 4.47 -0.76
C ALA A 66 27.25 3.24 -1.51
N PHE A 67 26.57 2.11 -1.40
CA PHE A 67 26.95 0.87 -2.10
C PHE A 67 25.74 0.00 -2.41
N ASP A 68 25.82 -0.84 -3.44
CA ASP A 68 24.78 -1.81 -3.78
C ASP A 68 25.00 -3.17 -3.10
N LEU A 69 23.92 -3.79 -2.62
CA LEU A 69 23.91 -5.17 -2.11
C LEU A 69 22.51 -5.78 -2.28
N LEU A 70 22.41 -7.01 -2.77
CA LEU A 70 21.12 -7.72 -2.99
C LEU A 70 20.07 -6.97 -3.83
N GLY A 71 20.48 -6.02 -4.67
CA GLY A 71 19.59 -5.22 -5.50
C GLY A 71 19.10 -3.94 -4.84
N ASP A 72 19.49 -3.67 -3.60
CA ASP A 72 19.23 -2.43 -2.88
C ASP A 72 20.48 -1.55 -2.81
N ILE A 73 20.29 -0.25 -2.62
CA ILE A 73 21.36 0.72 -2.36
C ILE A 73 21.34 1.07 -0.88
N TYR A 74 22.45 0.81 -0.20
CA TYR A 74 22.62 1.07 1.22
C TYR A 74 23.42 2.35 1.43
N LEU A 75 23.09 3.09 2.49
CA LEU A 75 23.90 4.17 3.03
C LEU A 75 24.42 3.76 4.41
N MET A 76 25.69 4.06 4.68
CA MET A 76 26.31 3.80 5.98
C MET A 76 27.29 4.93 6.35
N PRO A 77 27.37 5.34 7.63
CA PRO A 77 28.43 6.21 8.10
C PRO A 77 29.81 5.57 7.96
N ILE A 78 30.83 6.36 7.66
CA ILE A 78 32.23 5.91 7.62
C ILE A 78 32.81 5.71 9.03
N SER A 79 32.23 6.36 10.05
CA SER A 79 32.71 6.36 11.45
C SER A 79 31.59 6.44 12.47
#